data_AF-A0A529LSB6-F1
#
_entry.id   AF-A0A529LSB6-F1
#
_cell.length_a   1.000
_cell.length_b   1.000
_cell.length_c   1.000
_cell.angle_alpha   90.00
_cell.angle_beta   90.00
_cell.angle_gamma   90.00
#
_symmetry.space_group_name_H-M   'P 1'
#
loop_
_entity.id
_entity.type
_entity.pdbx_description
1 polymer ?
#
loop_
_entity_poly.entity_id
_entity_poly.type
_entity_poly.pdbx_seq_one_letter_code
_entity_poly.pdbx_strand_id
1 'polypeptide(L)'
;YLKTVFEGRLSAYYPAFPEGGLARVHFIIGRSGGKTPKVEQATIEAAIRDIVRTWEDALSDAAEASGGDQALKAIAARLPESYRDSFSAAVALADARRIAKISAGNPIAIDYYRHAEQKPHQAALKIYHHGSPVALSRRVPVLENIGFRVISERTFEVGDEQSGLVFIHDMELENSYGKPIDLTDGGALFEDAFLSVWRGDVDNDGYNGLAQTAGLWSGEITILRAYGRYLQQVGIPQSQDFIAAALNRYPDIARGLHALFIARLGPTAETEGVVAAKHLKAKIKDALEDVPNIDDDTIIRRYLNLIEASLRTNHFVADTKEK
;
A
#
# COMPACT_ATOMS: atom_id res chain seq x y z
N TYR A 1 -36.40 3.77 -6.50
CA TYR A 1 -36.48 2.32 -6.76
C TYR A 1 -37.88 1.85 -7.16
N LEU A 2 -38.87 1.77 -6.23
CA LEU A 2 -40.19 1.15 -6.49
C LEU A 2 -40.93 1.67 -7.73
N LYS A 3 -40.91 2.99 -7.97
CA LYS A 3 -41.47 3.61 -9.18
C LYS A 3 -40.91 3.00 -10.47
N THR A 4 -39.59 2.82 -10.52
CA THR A 4 -38.86 2.34 -11.70
C THR A 4 -39.17 0.86 -11.97
N VAL A 5 -39.08 0.04 -10.93
CA VAL A 5 -39.23 -1.43 -11.01
C VAL A 5 -40.65 -1.84 -11.39
N PHE A 6 -41.65 -1.07 -10.98
CA PHE A 6 -43.05 -1.27 -11.37
C PHE A 6 -43.49 -0.44 -12.59
N GLU A 7 -42.55 0.23 -13.28
CA GLU A 7 -42.83 1.05 -14.47
C GLU A 7 -43.99 2.04 -14.26
N GLY A 8 -44.00 2.70 -13.10
CA GLY A 8 -45.12 3.52 -12.65
C GLY A 8 -44.73 4.94 -12.28
N ARG A 9 -45.63 5.58 -11.53
CA ARG A 9 -45.40 6.84 -10.82
C ARG A 9 -45.75 6.68 -9.35
N LEU A 10 -45.07 7.40 -8.47
CA LEU A 10 -45.50 7.49 -7.08
C LEU A 10 -46.81 8.27 -7.05
N SER A 11 -47.91 7.61 -6.66
CA SER A 11 -49.23 8.24 -6.54
C SER A 11 -49.43 8.86 -5.17
N ALA A 12 -49.08 8.13 -4.12
CA ALA A 12 -49.15 8.57 -2.74
C ALA A 12 -48.16 7.79 -1.88
N TYR A 13 -47.76 8.39 -0.75
CA TYR A 13 -47.06 7.67 0.32
C TYR A 13 -47.61 8.11 1.68
N TYR A 14 -47.69 7.16 2.61
CA TYR A 14 -48.22 7.39 3.96
C TYR A 14 -47.21 6.85 4.98
N PRO A 15 -46.42 7.73 5.61
CA PRO A 15 -45.58 7.34 6.74
C PRO A 15 -46.45 7.19 8.00
N ALA A 16 -46.18 6.16 8.79
CA ALA A 16 -46.78 5.87 10.08
C ALA A 16 -45.67 5.59 11.09
N PHE A 17 -45.74 6.26 12.24
CA PHE A 17 -44.80 6.15 13.36
C PHE A 17 -45.53 5.53 14.56
N PRO A 18 -45.73 4.19 14.56
CA PRO A 18 -46.33 3.50 15.69
C PRO A 18 -45.47 3.61 16.95
N GLU A 19 -46.06 3.39 18.14
CA GLU A 19 -45.30 3.31 19.39
C GLU A 19 -44.23 2.21 19.30
N GLY A 20 -42.96 2.61 19.45
CA GLY A 20 -41.78 1.74 19.29
C GLY A 20 -40.70 2.37 18.41
N GLY A 21 -39.64 1.61 18.11
CA GLY A 21 -38.50 2.06 17.30
C GLY A 21 -38.65 1.87 15.78
N LEU A 22 -39.83 1.49 15.29
CA LEU A 22 -40.04 1.16 13.88
C LEU A 22 -40.92 2.22 13.19
N ALA A 23 -40.50 2.66 12.02
CA ALA A 23 -41.32 3.45 11.12
C ALA A 23 -41.86 2.55 10.00
N ARG A 24 -43.13 2.73 9.62
CA ARG A 24 -43.75 2.05 8.47
C ARG A 24 -44.11 3.07 7.41
N VAL A 25 -43.73 2.84 6.17
CA VAL A 25 -44.14 3.70 5.05
C VAL A 25 -44.91 2.88 4.04
N HIS A 26 -46.15 3.27 3.74
CA HIS A 26 -46.97 2.65 2.70
C HIS A 26 -46.83 3.47 1.41
N PHE A 27 -46.28 2.86 0.35
CA PHE A 27 -46.16 3.48 -0.97
C PHE A 27 -47.25 2.96 -1.92
N ILE A 28 -47.91 3.86 -2.65
CA ILE A 28 -48.85 3.53 -3.72
C ILE A 28 -48.22 3.92 -5.05
N ILE A 29 -47.89 2.92 -5.88
CA ILE A 29 -47.35 3.13 -7.22
C ILE A 29 -48.47 3.00 -8.26
N GLY A 30 -48.86 4.13 -8.85
CA GLY A 30 -49.86 4.16 -9.93
C GLY A 30 -49.23 3.82 -11.28
N ARG A 31 -49.93 3.02 -12.07
CA ARG A 31 -49.53 2.65 -13.44
C ARG A 31 -50.57 3.14 -14.44
N SER A 32 -50.11 3.58 -15.60
CA SER A 32 -50.95 4.14 -16.67
C SER A 32 -51.33 3.12 -17.76
N GLY A 33 -50.80 1.89 -17.71
CA GLY A 33 -51.13 0.81 -18.65
C GLY A 33 -50.09 -0.33 -18.66
N GLY A 34 -50.33 -1.36 -19.49
CA GLY A 34 -49.41 -2.49 -19.69
C GLY A 34 -49.50 -3.62 -18.66
N LYS A 35 -48.90 -4.78 -18.97
CA LYS A 35 -48.80 -5.90 -18.02
C LYS A 35 -48.01 -5.48 -16.78
N THR A 36 -48.45 -5.92 -15.60
CA THR A 36 -47.73 -5.64 -14.34
C THR A 36 -46.41 -6.40 -14.31
N PRO A 37 -45.27 -5.72 -14.10
CA PRO A 37 -43.99 -6.37 -13.89
C PRO A 37 -44.10 -7.38 -12.75
N LYS A 38 -43.71 -8.62 -13.00
CA LYS A 38 -43.55 -9.63 -11.96
C LYS A 38 -42.12 -9.53 -11.45
N VAL A 39 -41.96 -8.89 -10.30
CA VAL A 39 -40.68 -8.80 -9.60
C VAL A 39 -40.79 -9.65 -8.37
N GLU A 40 -39.80 -10.51 -8.15
CA GLU A 40 -39.81 -11.38 -6.99
C GLU A 40 -39.74 -10.56 -5.71
N GLN A 41 -40.52 -10.97 -4.71
CA GLN A 41 -40.59 -10.30 -3.42
C GLN A 41 -39.20 -10.16 -2.79
N ALA A 42 -38.38 -11.22 -2.86
CA ALA A 42 -37.01 -11.21 -2.36
C ALA A 42 -36.14 -10.12 -3.00
N THR A 43 -36.31 -9.83 -4.30
CA THR A 43 -35.58 -8.75 -4.99
C THR A 43 -36.03 -7.37 -4.52
N ILE A 44 -37.33 -7.19 -4.28
CA ILE A 44 -37.87 -5.93 -3.74
C ILE A 44 -37.36 -5.72 -2.32
N GLU A 45 -37.45 -6.76 -1.48
CA GLU A 45 -36.97 -6.72 -0.09
C GLU A 45 -35.47 -6.45 -0.01
N ALA A 46 -34.65 -7.10 -0.83
CA ALA A 46 -33.21 -6.87 -0.89
C ALA A 46 -32.89 -5.42 -1.25
N ALA A 47 -33.57 -4.86 -2.27
CA ALA A 47 -33.33 -3.48 -2.69
C ALA A 47 -33.85 -2.44 -1.69
N ILE A 48 -35.01 -2.69 -1.04
CA ILE A 48 -35.49 -1.80 0.04
C ILE A 48 -34.55 -1.87 1.23
N ARG A 49 -34.11 -3.08 1.63
CA ARG A 49 -33.12 -3.28 2.68
C ARG A 49 -31.85 -2.49 2.40
N ASP A 50 -31.36 -2.52 1.16
CA ASP A 50 -30.17 -1.77 0.75
C ASP A 50 -30.37 -0.25 0.88
N ILE A 51 -31.58 0.25 0.58
CA ILE A 51 -31.93 1.69 0.70
C ILE A 51 -32.03 2.14 2.16
N VAL A 52 -32.59 1.32 3.05
CA VAL A 52 -32.79 1.67 4.46
C VAL A 52 -31.67 1.16 5.37
N ARG A 53 -30.63 0.54 4.79
CA ARG A 53 -29.57 -0.14 5.52
C ARG A 53 -28.82 0.85 6.38
N THR A 54 -28.78 0.57 7.69
CA THR A 54 -27.85 1.27 8.57
C THR A 54 -26.44 0.73 8.35
N TRP A 55 -25.43 1.50 8.76
CA TRP A 55 -24.05 1.04 8.70
C TRP A 55 -23.84 -0.17 9.61
N GLU A 56 -24.54 -0.23 10.74
CA GLU A 56 -24.54 -1.35 11.70
C GLU A 56 -25.14 -2.64 11.12
N ASP A 57 -26.21 -2.53 10.34
CA ASP A 57 -26.77 -3.68 9.60
C ASP A 57 -25.74 -4.18 8.57
N ALA A 58 -25.14 -3.25 7.82
CA ALA A 58 -24.11 -3.60 6.84
C ALA A 58 -22.87 -4.24 7.48
N LEU A 59 -22.48 -3.78 8.67
CA LEU A 59 -21.39 -4.36 9.44
C LEU A 59 -21.72 -5.76 9.93
N SER A 60 -22.95 -5.98 10.41
CA SER A 60 -23.40 -7.30 10.87
C SER A 60 -23.37 -8.33 9.74
N ASP A 61 -23.95 -7.99 8.60
CA ASP A 61 -23.97 -8.87 7.42
C ASP A 61 -22.54 -9.15 6.90
N ALA A 62 -21.68 -8.12 6.84
CA ALA A 62 -20.30 -8.28 6.39
C ALA A 62 -19.48 -9.14 7.37
N ALA A 63 -19.74 -9.03 8.68
CA ALA A 63 -19.08 -9.83 9.70
C ALA A 63 -19.48 -11.31 9.54
N GLU A 64 -20.77 -11.59 9.38
CA GLU A 64 -21.30 -12.93 9.11
C GLU A 64 -20.71 -13.55 7.85
N ALA A 65 -20.69 -12.81 6.75
CA ALA A 65 -20.10 -13.25 5.48
C ALA A 65 -18.61 -13.58 5.59
N SER A 66 -17.92 -13.01 6.58
CA SER A 66 -16.49 -13.21 6.82
C SER A 66 -16.15 -14.20 7.94
N GLY A 67 -17.14 -14.99 8.38
CA GLY A 67 -16.97 -16.05 9.39
C GLY A 67 -17.52 -15.71 10.78
N GLY A 68 -18.17 -14.56 10.96
CA GLY A 68 -18.90 -14.21 12.18
C GLY A 68 -18.03 -13.83 13.38
N ASP A 69 -16.80 -13.36 13.16
CA ASP A 69 -15.88 -12.96 14.23
C ASP A 69 -16.41 -11.74 15.01
N GLN A 70 -16.90 -11.99 16.22
CA GLN A 70 -17.47 -10.97 17.09
C GLN A 70 -16.43 -9.98 17.61
N ALA A 71 -15.16 -10.38 17.74
CA ALA A 71 -14.10 -9.48 18.18
C ALA A 71 -13.80 -8.42 17.10
N LEU A 72 -13.72 -8.84 15.84
CA LEU A 72 -13.55 -7.91 14.72
C LEU A 72 -14.74 -6.98 14.55
N LYS A 73 -15.96 -7.51 14.71
CA LYS A 73 -17.18 -6.68 14.70
C LYS A 73 -17.15 -5.64 15.81
N ALA A 74 -16.75 -6.02 17.03
CA ALA A 74 -16.62 -5.10 18.16
C ALA A 74 -15.58 -4.01 17.91
N ILE A 75 -14.42 -4.34 17.31
CA ILE A 75 -13.40 -3.35 16.93
C ILE A 75 -13.95 -2.41 15.85
N ALA A 76 -14.56 -2.93 14.78
CA ALA A 76 -15.11 -2.13 13.70
C ALA A 76 -16.23 -1.19 14.21
N ALA A 77 -17.05 -1.63 15.15
CA ALA A 77 -18.10 -0.81 15.75
C ALA A 77 -17.56 0.42 16.54
N ARG A 78 -16.27 0.46 16.86
CA ARG A 78 -15.61 1.61 17.53
C ARG A 78 -15.06 2.64 16.56
N LEU A 79 -15.13 2.38 15.25
CA LEU A 79 -14.71 3.36 14.24
C LEU A 79 -15.64 4.58 14.30
N PRO A 80 -15.08 5.81 14.25
CA PRO A 80 -15.83 7.05 14.40
C PRO A 80 -16.78 7.28 13.21
N GLU A 81 -17.81 8.09 13.40
CA GLU A 81 -18.79 8.43 12.36
C GLU A 81 -18.11 8.98 11.09
N SER A 82 -17.11 9.85 11.25
CA SER A 82 -16.33 10.40 10.14
C SER A 82 -15.62 9.34 9.28
N TYR A 83 -15.25 8.20 9.88
CA TYR A 83 -14.72 7.06 9.13
C TYR A 83 -15.84 6.35 8.35
N ARG A 84 -17.01 6.16 8.98
CA ARG A 84 -18.16 5.47 8.39
C ARG A 84 -18.74 6.22 7.18
N ASP A 85 -18.61 7.54 7.17
CA ASP A 85 -18.98 8.37 6.01
C ASP A 85 -18.11 8.12 4.77
N SER A 86 -16.89 7.62 4.99
CA SER A 86 -15.87 7.47 3.94
C SER A 86 -15.66 6.02 3.50
N PHE A 87 -15.98 5.04 4.36
CA PHE A 87 -15.64 3.63 4.14
C PHE A 87 -16.83 2.71 4.39
N SER A 88 -16.95 1.69 3.55
CA SER A 88 -17.96 0.65 3.72
C SER A 88 -17.67 -0.23 4.93
N ALA A 89 -18.72 -0.87 5.46
CA ALA A 89 -18.58 -1.78 6.59
C ALA A 89 -17.68 -3.00 6.30
N ALA A 90 -17.58 -3.42 5.03
CA ALA A 90 -16.63 -4.46 4.63
C ALA A 90 -15.17 -4.00 4.75
N VAL A 91 -14.88 -2.75 4.37
CA VAL A 91 -13.54 -2.15 4.56
C VAL A 91 -13.26 -1.96 6.05
N ALA A 92 -14.25 -1.55 6.84
CA ALA A 92 -14.13 -1.41 8.28
C ALA A 92 -13.72 -2.73 8.98
N LEU A 93 -14.25 -3.87 8.53
CA LEU A 93 -13.84 -5.18 9.05
C LEU A 93 -12.41 -5.56 8.63
N ALA A 94 -11.99 -5.22 7.42
CA ALA A 94 -10.60 -5.43 6.99
C ALA A 94 -9.64 -4.58 7.84
N ASP A 95 -10.00 -3.33 8.12
CA ASP A 95 -9.25 -2.44 9.01
C ASP A 95 -9.24 -2.97 10.46
N ALA A 96 -10.38 -3.46 10.96
CA ALA A 96 -10.46 -4.08 12.29
C ALA A 96 -9.50 -5.27 12.43
N ARG A 97 -9.28 -6.07 11.38
CA ARG A 97 -8.29 -7.17 11.40
C ARG A 97 -6.86 -6.67 11.58
N ARG A 98 -6.54 -5.49 11.04
CA ARG A 98 -5.22 -4.88 11.19
C ARG A 98 -5.07 -4.27 12.57
N ILE A 99 -6.07 -3.52 13.01
CA ILE A 99 -6.15 -2.92 14.36
C ILE A 99 -6.00 -3.99 15.43
N ALA A 100 -6.62 -5.17 15.27
CA ALA A 100 -6.51 -6.29 16.21
C ALA A 100 -5.06 -6.79 16.42
N LYS A 101 -4.14 -6.51 15.49
CA LYS A 101 -2.71 -6.87 15.58
C LYS A 101 -1.85 -5.73 16.12
N ILE A 102 -2.41 -4.53 16.30
CA ILE A 102 -1.70 -3.36 16.81
C ILE A 102 -1.61 -3.45 18.33
N SER A 103 -0.42 -3.22 18.87
CA SER A 103 -0.16 -3.20 20.30
C SER A 103 1.12 -2.40 20.59
N ALA A 104 1.46 -2.17 21.86
CA ALA A 104 2.74 -1.56 22.20
C ALA A 104 3.97 -2.35 21.67
N GLY A 105 3.87 -3.68 21.53
CA GLY A 105 4.93 -4.53 20.97
C GLY A 105 4.93 -4.62 19.43
N ASN A 106 3.82 -4.23 18.80
CA ASN A 106 3.68 -4.13 17.34
C ASN A 106 2.93 -2.82 17.02
N PRO A 107 3.60 -1.67 17.13
CA PRO A 107 2.92 -0.38 17.24
C PRO A 107 2.44 0.18 15.90
N ILE A 108 2.86 -0.41 14.77
CA ILE A 108 2.52 0.10 13.45
C ILE A 108 2.18 -1.05 12.49
N ALA A 109 1.18 -0.84 11.67
CA ALA A 109 0.92 -1.63 10.47
C ALA A 109 0.55 -0.67 9.34
N ILE A 110 0.72 -1.11 8.10
CA ILE A 110 0.36 -0.33 6.92
C ILE A 110 -0.40 -1.19 5.91
N ASP A 111 -1.14 -0.54 5.05
CA ASP A 111 -1.91 -1.18 3.97
C ASP A 111 -1.95 -0.28 2.75
N TYR A 112 -1.40 -0.76 1.63
CA TYR A 112 -1.55 -0.10 0.35
C TYR A 112 -2.75 -0.70 -0.39
N TYR A 113 -3.59 0.16 -0.93
CA TYR A 113 -4.77 -0.25 -1.64
C TYR A 113 -5.12 0.74 -2.76
N ARG A 114 -6.16 0.43 -3.51
CA ARG A 114 -6.61 1.23 -4.65
C ARG A 114 -8.13 1.37 -4.61
N HIS A 115 -8.62 2.61 -4.64
CA HIS A 115 -10.04 2.87 -4.84
C HIS A 115 -10.43 2.61 -6.31
N ALA A 116 -11.69 2.25 -6.54
CA ALA A 116 -12.19 1.92 -7.88
C ALA A 116 -12.00 3.06 -8.90
N GLU A 117 -12.00 4.31 -8.46
CA GLU A 117 -11.87 5.50 -9.32
C GLU A 117 -10.42 5.97 -9.52
N GLN A 118 -9.45 5.40 -8.80
CA GLN A 118 -8.05 5.83 -8.88
C GLN A 118 -7.38 5.36 -10.17
N LYS A 119 -6.64 6.27 -10.80
CA LYS A 119 -5.83 5.98 -12.00
C LYS A 119 -4.66 5.04 -11.66
N PRO A 120 -4.07 4.32 -12.63
CA PRO A 120 -2.98 3.37 -12.38
C PRO A 120 -1.77 3.94 -11.61
N HIS A 121 -1.47 5.23 -11.77
CA HIS A 121 -0.37 5.93 -11.08
C HIS A 121 -0.77 6.52 -9.71
N GLN A 122 -2.00 6.31 -9.25
CA GLN A 122 -2.49 6.72 -7.94
C GLN A 122 -2.69 5.50 -7.05
N ALA A 123 -2.59 5.65 -5.74
CA ALA A 123 -2.89 4.60 -4.77
C ALA A 123 -3.39 5.26 -3.48
N ALA A 124 -3.86 4.45 -2.54
CA ALA A 124 -4.15 4.87 -1.18
C ALA A 124 -3.31 4.07 -0.19
N LEU A 125 -3.02 4.67 0.95
CA LEU A 125 -2.25 4.07 2.03
C LEU A 125 -2.98 4.33 3.35
N LYS A 126 -3.18 3.28 4.14
CA LYS A 126 -3.54 3.39 5.55
C LYS A 126 -2.35 3.06 6.42
N ILE A 127 -2.08 3.91 7.40
CA ILE A 127 -1.13 3.66 8.49
C ILE A 127 -1.93 3.55 9.78
N TYR A 128 -1.80 2.41 10.46
CA TYR A 128 -2.39 2.16 11.77
C TYR A 128 -1.30 2.31 12.81
N HIS A 129 -1.49 3.17 13.81
CA HIS A 129 -0.48 3.43 14.83
C HIS A 129 -1.05 3.37 16.25
N HIS A 130 -0.33 2.70 17.15
CA HIS A 130 -0.71 2.51 18.54
C HIS A 130 -0.47 3.77 19.38
N GLY A 131 -1.47 4.16 20.17
CA GLY A 131 -1.37 5.08 21.30
C GLY A 131 -1.29 6.57 20.93
N SER A 132 -0.73 6.93 19.78
CA SER A 132 -0.59 8.34 19.38
C SER A 132 -0.68 8.53 17.86
N PRO A 133 -1.12 9.72 17.40
CA PRO A 133 -1.06 10.04 15.99
C PRO A 133 0.38 10.21 15.56
N VAL A 134 0.68 9.76 14.35
CA VAL A 134 1.97 10.05 13.70
C VAL A 134 1.92 11.47 13.13
N ALA A 135 3.00 12.22 13.23
CA ALA A 135 3.11 13.53 12.57
C ALA A 135 3.38 13.38 11.06
N LEU A 136 2.82 14.28 10.24
CA LEU A 136 3.09 14.33 8.79
C LEU A 136 4.58 14.47 8.49
N SER A 137 5.29 15.31 9.25
CA SER A 137 6.74 15.51 9.14
C SER A 137 7.58 14.25 9.37
N ARG A 138 7.00 13.19 9.94
CA ARG A 138 7.66 11.89 10.11
C ARG A 138 7.32 10.91 9.00
N ARG A 139 6.07 10.85 8.53
CA ARG A 139 5.63 9.86 7.52
C ARG A 139 5.84 10.32 6.08
N VAL A 140 5.62 11.61 5.78
CA VAL A 140 5.71 12.15 4.41
C VAL A 140 7.12 12.01 3.83
N PRO A 141 8.21 12.32 4.54
CA PRO A 141 9.55 12.18 3.98
C PRO A 141 9.91 10.74 3.59
N VAL A 142 9.38 9.75 4.31
CA VAL A 142 9.59 8.33 3.97
C VAL A 142 8.89 8.00 2.66
N LEU A 143 7.64 8.44 2.49
CA LEU A 143 6.87 8.24 1.26
C LEU A 143 7.50 8.95 0.06
N GLU A 144 7.97 10.18 0.25
CA GLU A 144 8.67 10.95 -0.78
C GLU A 144 9.94 10.25 -1.25
N ASN A 145 10.76 9.76 -0.31
CA ASN A 145 11.97 9.02 -0.65
C ASN A 145 11.70 7.66 -1.30
N ILE A 146 10.57 7.00 -1.00
CA ILE A 146 10.11 5.79 -1.72
C ILE A 146 9.64 6.13 -3.15
N GLY A 147 9.27 7.38 -3.42
CA GLY A 147 8.83 7.84 -4.74
C GLY A 147 7.34 8.17 -4.85
N PHE A 148 6.67 8.37 -3.73
CA PHE A 148 5.28 8.83 -3.68
C PHE A 148 5.20 10.34 -3.44
N ARG A 149 4.19 10.96 -4.05
CA ARG A 149 3.69 12.28 -3.69
C ARG A 149 2.41 12.11 -2.90
N VAL A 150 2.35 12.71 -1.73
CA VAL A 150 1.13 12.72 -0.89
C VAL A 150 0.19 13.81 -1.38
N ILE A 151 -1.04 13.45 -1.71
CA ILE A 151 -2.05 14.36 -2.27
C ILE A 151 -2.98 14.89 -1.18
N SER A 152 -3.49 14.00 -0.34
CA SER A 152 -4.39 14.33 0.75
C SER A 152 -4.20 13.34 1.90
N GLU A 153 -4.67 13.73 3.09
CA GLU A 153 -4.62 12.87 4.27
C GLU A 153 -5.86 13.09 5.15
N ARG A 154 -6.27 12.03 5.86
CA ARG A 154 -7.29 12.05 6.90
C ARG A 154 -6.84 11.18 8.05
N THR A 155 -7.05 11.66 9.27
CA THR A 155 -6.74 10.92 10.49
C THR A 155 -8.03 10.56 11.22
N PHE A 156 -8.16 9.29 11.60
CA PHE A 156 -9.27 8.77 12.40
C PHE A 156 -8.73 8.22 13.71
N GLU A 157 -9.37 8.58 14.80
CA GLU A 157 -9.10 8.05 16.14
C GLU A 157 -10.07 6.92 16.45
N VAL A 158 -9.54 5.77 16.88
CA VAL A 158 -10.31 4.56 17.15
C VAL A 158 -10.09 4.11 18.58
N GLY A 159 -11.20 3.86 19.27
CA GLY A 159 -11.18 3.40 20.66
C GLY A 159 -11.11 4.55 21.67
N ASP A 160 -10.69 4.20 22.87
CA ASP A 160 -10.55 5.08 24.04
C ASP A 160 -9.30 4.64 24.84
N GLU A 161 -8.88 5.45 25.82
CA GLU A 161 -7.71 5.13 26.64
C GLU A 161 -7.79 3.75 27.32
N GLN A 162 -9.01 3.26 27.62
CA GLN A 162 -9.23 1.99 28.32
C GLN A 162 -9.08 0.77 27.40
N SER A 163 -9.19 0.96 26.09
CA SER A 163 -9.16 -0.11 25.09
C SER A 163 -7.92 -0.12 24.21
N GLY A 164 -7.04 0.86 24.37
CA GLY A 164 -5.89 1.06 23.50
C GLY A 164 -6.28 1.92 22.31
N LEU A 165 -5.90 3.20 22.36
CA LEU A 165 -6.07 4.14 21.26
C LEU A 165 -5.30 3.67 20.03
N VAL A 166 -5.96 3.66 18.87
CA VAL A 166 -5.33 3.42 17.57
C VAL A 166 -5.69 4.54 16.62
N PHE A 167 -4.69 5.10 15.96
CA PHE A 167 -4.86 6.15 14.96
C PHE A 167 -4.72 5.53 13.57
N ILE A 168 -5.69 5.81 12.70
CA ILE A 168 -5.65 5.44 11.28
C ILE A 168 -5.36 6.71 10.48
N HIS A 169 -4.24 6.73 9.76
CA HIS A 169 -3.94 7.77 8.79
C HIS A 169 -4.20 7.24 7.39
N ASP A 170 -5.26 7.72 6.75
CA ASP A 170 -5.61 7.40 5.37
C ASP A 170 -5.05 8.47 4.44
N MET A 171 -4.28 8.07 3.44
CA MET A 171 -3.52 8.97 2.57
C MET A 171 -3.74 8.62 1.10
N GLU A 172 -3.94 9.64 0.28
CA GLU A 172 -3.94 9.49 -1.18
C GLU A 172 -2.53 9.75 -1.71
N LEU A 173 -2.04 8.81 -2.51
CA LEU A 173 -0.69 8.80 -3.04
C LEU A 173 -0.71 8.85 -4.57
N GLU A 174 0.33 9.46 -5.12
CA GLU A 174 0.60 9.46 -6.56
C GLU A 174 2.07 9.10 -6.81
N ASN A 175 2.36 8.33 -7.84
CA ASN A 175 3.73 8.02 -8.22
C ASN A 175 4.43 9.27 -8.78
N SER A 176 5.48 9.73 -8.10
CA SER A 176 6.26 10.92 -8.49
C SER A 176 6.97 10.76 -9.84
N TYR A 177 7.17 9.52 -10.31
CA TYR A 177 7.77 9.22 -11.60
C TYR A 177 6.75 9.08 -12.74
N GLY A 178 5.45 9.29 -12.46
CA GLY A 178 4.38 9.24 -13.47
C GLY A 178 4.08 7.86 -14.05
N LYS A 179 4.68 6.79 -13.49
CA LYS A 179 4.43 5.40 -13.89
C LYS A 179 3.29 4.77 -13.07
N PRO A 180 2.66 3.68 -13.55
CA PRO A 180 1.74 2.91 -12.73
C PRO A 180 2.38 2.45 -11.40
N ILE A 181 1.56 2.34 -10.35
CA ILE A 181 1.95 1.75 -9.07
C ILE A 181 1.54 0.27 -9.11
N ASP A 182 2.52 -0.62 -9.00
CA ASP A 182 2.29 -2.06 -8.98
C ASP A 182 1.92 -2.51 -7.56
N LEU A 183 0.68 -2.96 -7.37
CA LEU A 183 0.18 -3.52 -6.10
C LEU A 183 -0.24 -4.99 -6.29
N THR A 184 0.31 -5.68 -7.30
CA THR A 184 -0.06 -7.08 -7.59
C THR A 184 0.34 -8.04 -6.47
N ASP A 185 1.34 -7.70 -5.67
CA ASP A 185 1.78 -8.39 -4.45
C ASP A 185 1.00 -7.96 -3.18
N GLY A 186 -0.08 -7.19 -3.34
CA GLY A 186 -0.81 -6.59 -2.22
C GLY A 186 -0.10 -5.40 -1.58
N GLY A 187 0.91 -4.82 -2.24
CA GLY A 187 1.69 -3.70 -1.73
C GLY A 187 2.82 -4.12 -0.79
N ALA A 188 3.16 -5.40 -0.73
CA ALA A 188 4.17 -5.95 0.17
C ALA A 188 5.55 -5.32 -0.03
N LEU A 189 5.94 -5.04 -1.28
CA LEU A 189 7.18 -4.33 -1.61
C LEU A 189 7.25 -2.94 -0.94
N PHE A 190 6.19 -2.15 -1.06
CA PHE A 190 6.14 -0.80 -0.47
C PHE A 190 5.95 -0.85 1.04
N GLU A 191 5.31 -1.90 1.54
CA GLU A 191 5.20 -2.15 2.96
C GLU A 191 6.58 -2.39 3.59
N ASP A 192 7.38 -3.27 2.98
CA ASP A 192 8.76 -3.53 3.36
C ASP A 192 9.60 -2.24 3.32
N ALA A 193 9.54 -1.49 2.22
CA ALA A 193 10.30 -0.25 2.08
C ALA A 193 9.95 0.78 3.17
N PHE A 194 8.66 0.99 3.45
CA PHE A 194 8.22 1.94 4.47
C PHE A 194 8.58 1.48 5.88
N LEU A 195 8.27 0.23 6.23
CA LEU A 195 8.47 -0.26 7.60
C LEU A 195 9.96 -0.43 7.94
N SER A 196 10.81 -0.79 6.99
CA SER A 196 12.26 -0.88 7.21
C SER A 196 12.86 0.50 7.52
N VAL A 197 12.43 1.56 6.82
CA VAL A 197 12.82 2.93 7.17
C VAL A 197 12.23 3.34 8.52
N TRP A 198 10.95 3.01 8.76
CA TRP A 198 10.24 3.39 9.97
C TRP A 198 10.86 2.83 11.26
N ARG A 199 11.35 1.57 11.19
CA ARG A 199 12.04 0.90 12.29
C ARG A 199 13.50 1.34 12.44
N GLY A 200 14.04 2.08 11.46
CA GLY A 200 15.44 2.49 11.43
C GLY A 200 16.38 1.38 10.97
N ASP A 201 15.87 0.34 10.31
CA ASP A 201 16.68 -0.75 9.74
C ASP A 201 17.47 -0.27 8.51
N VAL A 202 16.93 0.72 7.78
CA VAL A 202 17.55 1.34 6.61
C VAL A 202 17.43 2.87 6.64
N ASP A 203 18.37 3.55 5.98
CA ASP A 203 18.39 5.01 5.86
C ASP A 203 17.16 5.55 5.11
N ASN A 204 16.66 6.71 5.53
CA ASN A 204 15.63 7.45 4.81
C ASN A 204 16.26 8.37 3.74
N ASP A 205 16.62 7.81 2.58
CA ASP A 205 17.31 8.52 1.50
C ASP A 205 16.75 8.17 0.11
N GLY A 206 17.25 8.85 -0.93
CA GLY A 206 16.77 8.68 -2.30
C GLY A 206 16.97 7.28 -2.90
N TYR A 207 17.74 6.39 -2.27
CA TYR A 207 17.84 4.99 -2.72
C TYR A 207 16.52 4.25 -2.54
N ASN A 208 15.69 4.65 -1.57
CA ASN A 208 14.37 4.06 -1.34
C ASN A 208 13.46 4.16 -2.57
N GLY A 209 13.71 5.12 -3.46
CA GLY A 209 13.01 5.28 -4.74
C GLY A 209 13.11 4.06 -5.66
N LEU A 210 14.13 3.22 -5.46
CA LEU A 210 14.33 1.99 -6.21
C LEU A 210 13.24 0.95 -5.94
N ALA A 211 12.47 1.06 -4.85
CA ALA A 211 11.26 0.28 -4.68
C ALA A 211 10.26 0.62 -5.79
N GLN A 212 10.01 1.91 -6.03
CA GLN A 212 9.07 2.37 -7.05
C GLN A 212 9.60 2.25 -8.49
N THR A 213 10.87 2.61 -8.71
CA THR A 213 11.43 2.67 -10.07
C THR A 213 11.94 1.32 -10.56
N ALA A 214 12.57 0.55 -9.66
CA ALA A 214 13.27 -0.67 -9.99
C ALA A 214 12.58 -1.94 -9.45
N GLY A 215 11.58 -1.83 -8.56
CA GLY A 215 10.91 -2.98 -7.96
C GLY A 215 11.78 -3.72 -6.94
N LEU A 216 12.74 -3.03 -6.32
CA LEU A 216 13.70 -3.62 -5.38
C LEU A 216 13.22 -3.52 -3.94
N TRP A 217 13.34 -4.62 -3.19
CA TRP A 217 13.04 -4.69 -1.76
C TRP A 217 14.09 -3.94 -0.92
N SER A 218 13.75 -3.55 0.30
CA SER A 218 14.64 -2.73 1.17
C SER A 218 16.02 -3.37 1.40
N GLY A 219 16.07 -4.70 1.52
CA GLY A 219 17.32 -5.46 1.62
C GLY A 219 18.18 -5.37 0.36
N GLU A 220 17.55 -5.42 -0.83
CA GLU A 220 18.23 -5.30 -2.13
C GLU A 220 18.75 -3.88 -2.36
N ILE A 221 17.95 -2.88 -2.00
CA ILE A 221 18.31 -1.46 -2.01
C ILE A 221 19.52 -1.22 -1.11
N THR A 222 19.57 -1.88 0.06
CA THR A 222 20.67 -1.73 1.02
C THR A 222 22.01 -2.17 0.45
N ILE A 223 22.05 -3.19 -0.42
CA ILE A 223 23.28 -3.60 -1.12
C ILE A 223 23.79 -2.47 -2.02
N LEU A 224 22.90 -1.90 -2.84
CA LEU A 224 23.27 -0.80 -3.74
C LEU A 224 23.70 0.43 -2.94
N ARG A 225 22.98 0.78 -1.88
CA ARG A 225 23.37 1.85 -0.94
C ARG A 225 24.76 1.63 -0.36
N ALA A 226 25.11 0.40 0.05
CA ALA A 226 26.42 0.09 0.60
C ALA A 226 27.55 0.35 -0.41
N TYR A 227 27.37 -0.04 -1.68
CA TYR A 227 28.33 0.29 -2.74
C TYR A 227 28.44 1.79 -2.99
N GLY A 228 27.31 2.52 -2.97
CA GLY A 228 27.31 3.98 -3.08
C GLY A 228 28.06 4.66 -1.94
N ARG A 229 27.86 4.23 -0.69
CA ARG A 229 28.60 4.72 0.48
C ARG A 229 30.09 4.42 0.36
N TYR A 230 30.45 3.22 -0.09
CA TYR A 230 31.85 2.86 -0.32
C TYR A 230 32.51 3.73 -1.39
N LEU A 231 31.80 4.03 -2.50
CA LEU A 231 32.29 4.96 -3.51
C LEU A 231 32.64 6.33 -2.92
N GLN A 232 31.79 6.86 -2.05
CA GLN A 232 32.06 8.12 -1.38
C GLN A 232 33.28 8.04 -0.45
N GLN A 233 33.48 6.91 0.24
CA GLN A 233 34.67 6.69 1.08
C GLN A 233 35.97 6.67 0.27
N VAL A 234 35.95 6.13 -0.95
CA VAL A 234 37.13 6.15 -1.85
C VAL A 234 37.30 7.49 -2.60
N GLY A 235 36.52 8.51 -2.23
CA GLY A 235 36.76 9.90 -2.63
C GLY A 235 36.17 10.29 -3.98
N ILE A 236 35.09 9.62 -4.45
CA ILE A 236 34.40 10.09 -5.65
C ILE A 236 33.72 11.45 -5.41
N PRO A 237 33.68 12.35 -6.42
CA PRO A 237 33.11 13.68 -6.24
C PRO A 237 31.58 13.70 -6.13
N GLN A 238 30.89 12.65 -6.55
CA GLN A 238 29.42 12.61 -6.56
C GLN A 238 28.82 12.31 -5.18
N SER A 239 27.78 13.05 -4.80
CA SER A 239 27.04 12.85 -3.54
C SER A 239 26.16 11.61 -3.57
N GLN A 240 25.72 11.13 -2.39
CA GLN A 240 24.79 10.01 -2.30
C GLN A 240 23.47 10.29 -3.02
N ASP A 241 22.93 11.50 -2.88
CA ASP A 241 21.68 11.88 -3.54
C ASP A 241 21.82 11.84 -5.07
N PHE A 242 22.98 12.27 -5.59
CA PHE A 242 23.26 12.21 -7.03
C PHE A 242 23.40 10.76 -7.52
N ILE A 243 24.07 9.91 -6.75
CA ILE A 243 24.20 8.47 -7.07
C ILE A 243 22.83 7.79 -7.06
N ALA A 244 22.03 8.01 -6.02
CA ALA A 244 20.69 7.46 -5.91
C ALA A 244 19.79 7.93 -7.08
N ALA A 245 19.87 9.23 -7.43
CA ALA A 245 19.14 9.78 -8.56
C ALA A 245 19.60 9.19 -9.90
N ALA A 246 20.88 8.87 -10.07
CA ALA A 246 21.37 8.15 -11.26
C ALA A 246 20.77 6.74 -11.33
N LEU A 247 20.82 5.95 -10.25
CA LEU A 247 20.24 4.59 -10.24
C LEU A 247 18.73 4.60 -10.50
N ASN A 248 17.98 5.55 -9.94
CA ASN A 248 16.54 5.69 -10.18
C ASN A 248 16.19 6.07 -11.63
N ARG A 249 17.08 6.79 -12.33
CA ARG A 249 16.89 7.11 -13.76
C ARG A 249 17.10 5.90 -14.67
N TYR A 250 17.92 4.93 -14.25
CA TYR A 250 18.19 3.71 -15.01
C TYR A 250 17.82 2.44 -14.20
N PRO A 251 16.52 2.21 -13.94
CA PRO A 251 16.07 1.14 -13.04
C PRO A 251 16.44 -0.27 -13.52
N ASP A 252 16.47 -0.48 -14.83
CA ASP A 252 16.86 -1.76 -15.44
C ASP A 252 18.34 -2.07 -15.17
N ILE A 253 19.19 -1.05 -15.20
CA ILE A 253 20.61 -1.15 -14.84
C ILE A 253 20.75 -1.38 -13.34
N ALA A 254 20.00 -0.65 -12.50
CA ALA A 254 20.01 -0.86 -11.05
C ALA A 254 19.63 -2.30 -10.65
N ARG A 255 18.57 -2.87 -11.24
CA ARG A 255 18.23 -4.29 -11.10
C ARG A 255 19.36 -5.20 -11.59
N GLY A 256 19.96 -4.87 -12.73
CA GLY A 256 21.09 -5.62 -13.28
C GLY A 256 22.29 -5.66 -12.34
N LEU A 257 22.63 -4.52 -11.71
CA LEU A 257 23.71 -4.41 -10.73
C LEU A 257 23.43 -5.27 -9.50
N HIS A 258 22.21 -5.20 -8.95
CA HIS A 258 21.80 -6.07 -7.85
C HIS A 258 21.88 -7.56 -8.24
N ALA A 259 21.32 -7.94 -9.39
CA ALA A 259 21.37 -9.32 -9.88
C ALA A 259 22.82 -9.80 -10.10
N LEU A 260 23.72 -8.93 -10.57
CA LEU A 260 25.13 -9.24 -10.74
C LEU A 260 25.81 -9.50 -9.39
N PHE A 261 25.48 -8.71 -8.37
CA PHE A 261 25.95 -8.95 -7.01
C PHE A 261 25.51 -10.34 -6.51
N ILE A 262 24.22 -10.66 -6.63
CA ILE A 262 23.69 -11.98 -6.22
C ILE A 262 24.39 -13.10 -6.99
N ALA A 263 24.55 -12.98 -8.32
CA ALA A 263 25.19 -14.00 -9.14
C ALA A 263 26.67 -14.23 -8.77
N ARG A 264 27.37 -13.21 -8.28
CA ARG A 264 28.80 -13.29 -7.94
C ARG A 264 29.09 -13.71 -6.51
N LEU A 265 28.22 -13.34 -5.58
CA LEU A 265 28.49 -13.44 -4.15
C LEU A 265 27.42 -14.22 -3.39
N GLY A 266 26.33 -14.59 -4.06
CA GLY A 266 25.24 -15.38 -3.51
C GLY A 266 25.52 -16.87 -3.38
N PRO A 267 24.56 -17.63 -2.84
CA PRO A 267 24.74 -19.05 -2.55
C PRO A 267 25.09 -19.92 -3.77
N THR A 268 24.73 -19.47 -4.98
CA THR A 268 24.97 -20.18 -6.25
C THR A 268 26.16 -19.61 -7.05
N ALA A 269 27.00 -18.78 -6.41
CA ALA A 269 28.10 -18.07 -7.08
C ALA A 269 29.11 -19.01 -7.76
N GLU A 270 29.38 -20.18 -7.17
CA GLU A 270 30.37 -21.14 -7.70
C GLU A 270 29.82 -22.04 -8.81
N THR A 271 28.50 -22.03 -9.06
CA THR A 271 27.84 -22.89 -10.05
C THR A 271 27.25 -22.05 -11.19
N GLU A 272 25.93 -21.87 -11.22
CA GLU A 272 25.19 -21.14 -12.24
C GLU A 272 25.54 -19.64 -12.24
N GLY A 273 25.94 -19.12 -11.08
CA GLY A 273 26.32 -17.73 -10.87
C GLY A 273 27.45 -17.26 -11.80
N VAL A 274 28.40 -18.13 -12.14
CA VAL A 274 29.53 -17.77 -13.04
C VAL A 274 29.04 -17.40 -14.44
N VAL A 275 28.10 -18.18 -14.99
CA VAL A 275 27.55 -17.94 -16.33
C VAL A 275 26.59 -16.76 -16.29
N ALA A 276 25.71 -16.70 -15.29
CA ALA A 276 24.77 -15.60 -15.08
C ALA A 276 25.51 -14.25 -14.94
N ALA A 277 26.58 -14.19 -14.15
CA ALA A 277 27.37 -12.98 -13.96
C ALA A 277 27.99 -12.46 -15.26
N LYS A 278 28.47 -13.35 -16.15
CA LYS A 278 28.99 -12.96 -17.46
C LYS A 278 27.90 -12.34 -18.34
N HIS A 279 26.72 -12.95 -18.39
CA HIS A 279 25.59 -12.41 -19.17
C HIS A 279 25.08 -11.09 -18.61
N LEU A 280 24.92 -10.98 -17.29
CA LEU A 280 24.49 -9.75 -16.63
C LEU A 280 25.49 -8.62 -16.86
N LYS A 281 26.79 -8.89 -16.75
CA LYS A 281 27.84 -7.91 -17.07
C LYS A 281 27.75 -7.42 -18.50
N ALA A 282 27.57 -8.31 -19.48
CA ALA A 282 27.43 -7.93 -20.88
C ALA A 282 26.19 -7.04 -21.06
N LYS A 283 25.03 -7.48 -20.54
CA LYS A 283 23.78 -6.72 -20.60
C LYS A 283 23.88 -5.32 -19.98
N ILE A 284 24.56 -5.18 -18.83
CA ILE A 284 24.78 -3.88 -18.19
C ILE A 284 25.68 -2.99 -19.05
N LYS A 285 26.71 -3.56 -19.69
CA LYS A 285 27.60 -2.81 -20.60
C LYS A 285 26.88 -2.34 -21.85
N ASP A 286 26.03 -3.17 -22.42
CA ASP A 286 25.22 -2.80 -23.58
C ASP A 286 24.24 -1.68 -23.20
N ALA A 287 23.55 -1.80 -22.04
CA ALA A 287 22.65 -0.76 -21.54
C ALA A 287 23.36 0.57 -21.19
N LEU A 288 24.67 0.54 -20.90
CA LEU A 288 25.47 1.74 -20.68
C LEU A 288 25.72 2.52 -21.97
N GLU A 289 25.62 1.91 -23.16
CA GLU A 289 25.75 2.63 -24.43
C GLU A 289 24.61 3.63 -24.65
N ASP A 290 23.45 3.37 -24.05
CA ASP A 290 22.26 4.22 -24.11
C ASP A 290 22.21 5.29 -22.99
N VAL A 291 23.25 5.44 -22.19
CA VAL A 291 23.32 6.44 -21.10
C VAL A 291 23.92 7.75 -21.63
N PRO A 292 23.12 8.81 -21.86
CA PRO A 292 23.60 10.02 -22.53
C PRO A 292 24.44 10.93 -21.61
N ASN A 293 24.27 10.82 -20.29
CA ASN A 293 24.96 11.66 -19.32
C ASN A 293 26.24 10.98 -18.84
N ILE A 294 27.37 11.67 -19.00
CA ILE A 294 28.70 11.14 -18.67
C ILE A 294 28.90 10.88 -17.17
N ASP A 295 28.30 11.68 -16.29
CA ASP A 295 28.39 11.49 -14.85
C ASP A 295 27.61 10.24 -14.41
N ASP A 296 26.42 10.03 -14.98
CA ASP A 296 25.62 8.82 -14.74
C ASP A 296 26.34 7.55 -15.20
N ASP A 297 26.85 7.57 -16.43
CA ASP A 297 27.63 6.47 -17.00
C ASP A 297 28.84 6.16 -16.10
N THR A 298 29.56 7.20 -15.68
CA THR A 298 30.71 7.07 -14.78
C THR A 298 30.32 6.43 -13.44
N ILE A 299 29.21 6.82 -12.83
CA ILE A 299 28.70 6.22 -11.59
C ILE A 299 28.40 4.75 -11.79
N ILE A 300 27.63 4.41 -12.82
CA ILE A 300 27.22 3.03 -13.08
C ILE A 300 28.43 2.14 -13.39
N ARG A 301 29.41 2.64 -14.17
CA ARG A 301 30.67 1.91 -14.44
C ARG A 301 31.46 1.66 -13.17
N ARG A 302 31.46 2.61 -12.22
CA ARG A 302 32.11 2.43 -10.91
C ARG A 302 31.38 1.39 -10.05
N TYR A 303 30.05 1.39 -10.04
CA TYR A 303 29.26 0.32 -9.40
C TYR A 303 29.61 -1.04 -9.98
N LEU A 304 29.60 -1.17 -11.30
CA LEU A 304 29.97 -2.39 -12.00
C LEU A 304 31.37 -2.85 -11.58
N ASN A 305 32.36 -1.94 -11.61
CA ASN A 305 33.73 -2.24 -11.23
C ASN A 305 33.85 -2.71 -9.77
N LEU A 306 33.17 -2.06 -8.83
CA LEU A 306 33.20 -2.47 -7.41
C LEU A 306 32.57 -3.84 -7.18
N ILE A 307 31.44 -4.13 -7.81
CA ILE A 307 30.80 -5.44 -7.70
C ILE A 307 31.71 -6.52 -8.29
N GLU A 308 32.38 -6.24 -9.40
CA GLU A 308 33.36 -7.15 -9.99
C GLU A 308 34.62 -7.35 -9.14
N ALA A 309 35.08 -6.31 -8.44
CA ALA A 309 36.23 -6.35 -7.55
C ALA A 309 35.90 -6.95 -6.17
N SER A 310 34.62 -7.14 -5.85
CA SER A 310 34.19 -7.71 -4.57
C SER A 310 34.51 -9.21 -4.50
N LEU A 311 35.20 -9.61 -3.42
CA LEU A 311 35.66 -10.99 -3.20
C LEU A 311 34.84 -11.75 -2.16
N ARG A 312 34.26 -11.04 -1.17
CA ARG A 312 33.54 -11.62 -0.04
C ARG A 312 32.39 -10.71 0.37
N THR A 313 31.35 -11.31 0.92
CA THR A 313 30.23 -10.60 1.55
C THR A 313 29.74 -11.38 2.76
N ASN A 314 29.22 -10.69 3.76
CA ASN A 314 28.50 -11.27 4.90
C ASN A 314 26.97 -11.21 4.72
N HIS A 315 26.48 -10.67 3.59
CA HIS A 315 25.05 -10.45 3.35
C HIS A 315 24.19 -11.73 3.46
N PHE A 316 24.74 -12.89 3.07
CA PHE A 316 24.04 -14.17 3.08
C PHE A 316 24.23 -14.98 4.36
N VAL A 317 24.99 -14.44 5.33
CA VAL A 317 25.14 -15.09 6.63
C VAL A 317 23.87 -14.81 7.44
N ALA A 318 23.23 -15.86 7.94
CA ALA A 318 22.08 -15.71 8.83
C ALA A 318 22.47 -14.83 10.03
N ASP A 319 21.60 -13.89 10.39
CA ASP A 319 21.86 -12.94 11.48
C ASP A 319 22.00 -13.74 12.80
N THR A 320 23.23 -13.98 13.27
CA THR A 320 23.50 -14.59 14.58
C THR A 320 23.26 -13.57 15.70
N LYS A 321 22.10 -12.91 15.70
CA LYS A 321 21.67 -12.10 16.83
C LYS A 321 21.08 -13.03 17.89
N GLU A 322 21.93 -13.55 18.76
CA GLU A 322 21.48 -13.84 20.12
C GLU A 322 20.95 -12.51 20.70
N LYS A 323 19.66 -12.51 21.03
CA LYS A 323 18.99 -11.41 21.74
C LYS A 323 19.50 -11.31 23.17
#